data_AF-A0A923BF73-F1
#
_entry.id   AF-A0A923BF73-F1
#
_cell.length_a   1.000
_cell.length_b   1.000
_cell.length_c   1.000
_cell.angle_alpha   90.00
_cell.angle_beta   90.00
_cell.angle_gamma   90.00
#
_symmetry.space_group_name_H-M   'P 1'
#
loop_
_entity.id
_entity.type
_entity.pdbx_description
1 polymer ?
#
loop_
_entity_poly.entity_id
_entity_poly.type
_entity_poly.pdbx_seq_one_letter_code
_entity_poly.pdbx_strand_id
1 'polypeptide(L)'
;MLEELRWKTSLSATALHAALCRAREIPAADAALGELLNPPADALVAEIAAAEWPPLSLLEQLTALASEFDNNRELVTRAAAKLHLPARDPALLVRIAGGIADLEAVLLRAQPNLAEELAVRCGPLREQWEARGPGMLREIARSTEETVIPVAAEIVLVAPYAGGNGVAHAGQNRVTFEGVLFHPLPALPEPVRLAWLLSQLNADLPRYADLLPAGRGPDRFAVAMLAPALAAAQEVELAVCDEASLASAFEAWGLGTELPNDAPERVWNWWNVWLDQPATWPVAVAALDRLLA
;
A
#
# COMPACT_ATOMS: atom_id res chain seq x y z
N MET A 1 -13.00 2.67 -16.12
CA MET A 1 -12.92 3.70 -15.06
C MET A 1 -13.36 3.11 -13.72
N LEU A 2 -12.88 3.58 -12.56
CA LEU A 2 -13.31 3.08 -11.25
C LEU A 2 -14.79 3.42 -10.99
N GLU A 3 -15.63 2.40 -10.91
CA GLU A 3 -17.08 2.51 -10.74
C GLU A 3 -17.49 2.29 -9.29
N GLU A 4 -16.78 1.40 -8.59
CA GLU A 4 -17.11 1.04 -7.21
C GLU A 4 -15.89 1.21 -6.29
N LEU A 5 -16.03 2.09 -5.29
CA LEU A 5 -15.03 2.27 -4.25
C LEU A 5 -15.66 2.09 -2.88
N ARG A 6 -15.25 1.05 -2.16
CA ARG A 6 -15.74 0.75 -0.82
C ARG A 6 -14.74 1.22 0.23
N TRP A 7 -15.25 1.77 1.33
CA TRP A 7 -14.44 2.18 2.48
C TRP A 7 -14.78 1.29 3.66
N LYS A 8 -13.76 0.75 4.32
CA LYS A 8 -13.87 -0.05 5.53
C LYS A 8 -12.85 0.40 6.55
N THR A 9 -13.10 0.05 7.81
CA THR A 9 -12.13 0.12 8.90
C THR A 9 -11.91 -1.29 9.42
N SER A 10 -10.70 -1.64 9.83
CA SER A 10 -10.44 -2.93 10.47
C SER A 10 -9.37 -2.82 11.54
N LEU A 11 -9.72 -3.31 12.73
CA LEU A 11 -8.80 -3.42 13.87
C LEU A 11 -7.71 -4.45 13.60
N SER A 12 -8.08 -5.62 13.09
CA SER A 12 -7.12 -6.66 12.73
C SER A 12 -6.16 -6.17 11.65
N ALA A 13 -6.68 -5.46 10.63
CA ALA A 13 -5.84 -4.83 9.61
C ALA A 13 -4.92 -3.76 10.21
N THR A 14 -5.36 -3.01 11.22
CA THR A 14 -4.51 -2.03 11.92
C THR A 14 -3.36 -2.70 12.65
N ALA A 15 -3.64 -3.78 13.39
CA ALA A 15 -2.63 -4.54 14.12
C ALA A 15 -1.60 -5.15 13.14
N LEU A 16 -2.09 -5.82 12.09
CA LEU A 16 -1.23 -6.46 11.08
C LEU A 16 -0.45 -5.45 10.23
N HIS A 17 -1.03 -4.28 9.93
CA HIS A 17 -0.33 -3.19 9.25
C HIS A 17 0.84 -2.66 10.10
N ALA A 18 0.65 -2.49 11.41
CA ALA A 18 1.75 -2.12 12.31
C ALA A 18 2.86 -3.18 12.33
N ALA A 19 2.51 -4.47 12.39
CA ALA A 19 3.49 -5.55 12.28
C ALA A 19 4.21 -5.58 10.93
N LEU A 20 3.51 -5.31 9.82
CA LEU A 20 4.11 -5.20 8.50
C LEU A 20 5.08 -4.02 8.40
N CYS A 21 4.69 -2.84 8.89
CA CYS A 21 5.57 -1.68 8.97
C CYS A 21 6.82 -2.00 9.78
N ARG A 22 6.66 -2.63 10.95
CA ARG A 22 7.78 -3.06 11.79
C ARG A 22 8.71 -4.03 11.06
N ALA A 23 8.16 -5.03 10.38
CA ALA A 23 8.94 -6.01 9.62
C ALA A 23 9.68 -5.40 8.41
N ARG A 24 9.16 -4.31 7.85
CA ARG A 24 9.80 -3.49 6.81
C ARG A 24 10.74 -2.40 7.37
N GLU A 25 10.99 -2.42 8.68
CA GLU A 25 11.81 -1.42 9.38
C GLU A 25 11.30 0.03 9.25
N ILE A 26 10.01 0.20 8.99
CA ILE A 26 9.37 1.51 8.97
C ILE A 26 9.15 1.95 10.42
N PRO A 27 9.68 3.10 10.85
CA PRO A 27 9.58 3.55 12.23
C PRO A 27 8.14 3.94 12.59
N ALA A 28 7.77 3.74 13.86
CA ALA A 28 6.52 4.26 14.38
C ALA A 28 6.60 5.80 14.49
N ALA A 29 5.57 6.48 14.01
CA ALA A 29 5.43 7.93 14.17
C ALA A 29 5.18 8.32 15.64
N ASP A 30 4.50 7.46 16.40
CA ASP A 30 4.39 7.56 17.86
C ASP A 30 5.30 6.49 18.50
N ALA A 31 6.38 6.96 19.12
CA ALA A 31 7.35 6.09 19.78
C ALA A 31 6.73 5.24 20.90
N ALA A 32 5.77 5.78 21.66
CA ALA A 32 5.13 5.06 22.76
C ALA A 32 4.23 3.92 22.24
N LEU A 33 3.50 4.17 21.15
CA LEU A 33 2.75 3.12 20.47
C LEU A 33 3.69 2.06 19.88
N GLY A 34 4.80 2.48 19.28
CA GLY A 34 5.84 1.58 18.78
C GLY A 34 6.42 0.68 19.87
N GLU A 35 6.78 1.23 21.04
CA GLU A 35 7.29 0.46 22.18
C GLU A 35 6.32 -0.65 22.64
N LEU A 36 5.01 -0.38 22.55
CA LEU A 36 3.97 -1.35 22.91
C LEU A 36 3.78 -2.43 21.83
N LEU A 37 3.76 -2.05 20.56
CA LEU A 37 3.41 -2.96 19.46
C LEU A 37 4.61 -3.73 18.89
N ASN A 38 5.84 -3.21 18.99
CA ASN A 38 7.02 -3.84 18.42
C ASN A 38 7.30 -5.24 19.00
N PRO A 39 7.27 -5.47 20.33
CA PRO A 39 7.53 -6.81 20.87
C PRO A 39 6.56 -7.90 20.38
N PRO A 40 5.21 -7.73 20.41
CA PRO A 40 4.31 -8.74 19.86
C PRO A 40 4.41 -8.87 18.34
N ALA A 41 4.71 -7.79 17.60
CA ALA A 41 4.97 -7.86 16.17
C ALA A 41 6.22 -8.70 15.85
N ASP A 42 7.33 -8.46 16.57
CA ASP A 42 8.59 -9.20 16.41
C ASP A 42 8.39 -10.68 16.77
N ALA A 43 7.58 -11.00 17.79
CA ALA A 43 7.22 -12.36 18.14
C ALA A 43 6.39 -13.06 17.04
N LEU A 44 5.42 -12.37 16.44
CA LEU A 44 4.66 -12.88 15.31
C LEU A 44 5.57 -13.17 14.10
N VAL A 45 6.47 -12.25 13.77
CA VAL A 45 7.47 -12.44 12.70
C VAL A 45 8.34 -13.67 12.98
N ALA A 46 8.79 -13.84 14.23
CA ALA A 46 9.59 -14.99 14.63
C ALA A 46 8.84 -16.32 14.49
N GLU A 47 7.55 -16.39 14.83
CA GLU A 47 6.72 -17.59 14.62
C GLU A 47 6.54 -17.92 13.13
N ILE A 48 6.36 -16.90 12.27
CA ILE A 48 6.27 -17.10 10.82
C ILE A 48 7.61 -17.59 10.26
N ALA A 49 8.73 -17.01 10.70
CA ALA A 49 10.07 -17.42 10.28
C ALA A 49 10.41 -18.85 10.75
N ALA A 50 10.04 -19.20 11.99
CA ALA A 50 10.19 -20.55 12.54
C ALA A 50 9.37 -21.61 11.78
N ALA A 51 8.34 -21.17 11.04
CA ALA A 51 7.57 -22.01 10.13
C ALA A 51 8.22 -22.22 8.75
N GLU A 52 9.38 -21.59 8.50
CA GLU A 52 10.01 -21.49 7.17
C GLU A 52 9.10 -20.82 6.13
N TRP A 53 8.23 -19.91 6.57
CA TRP A 53 7.37 -19.12 5.71
C TRP A 53 7.95 -17.70 5.52
N PRO A 54 7.76 -17.07 4.34
CA PRO A 54 8.28 -15.73 4.06
C PRO A 54 7.52 -14.69 4.92
N PRO A 55 8.15 -14.06 5.93
CA PRO A 55 7.41 -13.23 6.90
C PRO A 55 6.74 -12.02 6.26
N LEU A 56 7.47 -11.30 5.39
CA LEU A 56 6.94 -10.12 4.71
C LEU A 56 5.75 -10.45 3.83
N SER A 57 5.88 -11.41 2.92
CA SER A 57 4.79 -11.80 2.02
C SER A 57 3.57 -12.31 2.78
N LEU A 58 3.77 -13.06 3.88
CA LEU A 58 2.66 -13.50 4.70
C LEU A 58 1.99 -12.35 5.45
N LEU A 59 2.74 -11.43 6.06
CA LEU A 59 2.18 -10.26 6.74
C LEU A 59 1.43 -9.34 5.78
N GLU A 60 1.95 -9.14 4.56
CA GLU A 60 1.26 -8.43 3.48
C GLU A 60 -0.08 -9.10 3.18
N GLN A 61 -0.08 -10.42 2.96
CA GLN A 61 -1.29 -11.15 2.63
C GLN A 61 -2.29 -11.21 3.79
N LEU A 62 -1.82 -11.31 5.04
CA LEU A 62 -2.64 -11.23 6.24
C LEU A 62 -3.30 -9.86 6.36
N THR A 63 -2.51 -8.78 6.26
CA THR A 63 -3.00 -7.38 6.27
C THR A 63 -4.04 -7.17 5.18
N ALA A 64 -3.74 -7.66 3.97
CA ALA A 64 -4.61 -7.57 2.82
C ALA A 64 -5.94 -8.29 3.01
N LEU A 65 -6.06 -9.32 3.85
CA LEU A 65 -7.29 -10.10 4.07
C LEU A 65 -7.99 -9.79 5.39
N ALA A 66 -7.34 -9.09 6.32
CA ALA A 66 -7.79 -8.93 7.70
C ALA A 66 -9.17 -8.29 7.88
N SER A 67 -9.67 -7.55 6.89
CA SER A 67 -11.02 -6.97 6.92
C SER A 67 -12.14 -7.93 6.50
N GLU A 68 -11.81 -9.14 6.05
CA GLU A 68 -12.77 -10.15 5.56
C GLU A 68 -13.02 -11.28 6.57
N PHE A 69 -12.16 -11.41 7.59
CA PHE A 69 -12.19 -12.54 8.50
C PHE A 69 -12.14 -12.07 9.96
N ASP A 70 -13.16 -12.45 10.73
CA ASP A 70 -13.19 -12.21 12.19
C ASP A 70 -12.40 -13.29 12.97
N ASN A 71 -12.00 -14.37 12.30
CA ASN A 71 -11.29 -15.50 12.91
C ASN A 71 -9.85 -15.57 12.41
N ASN A 72 -8.89 -15.31 13.30
CA ASN A 72 -7.45 -15.30 12.98
C ASN A 72 -6.95 -16.64 12.42
N ARG A 73 -7.50 -17.78 12.84
CA ARG A 73 -7.11 -19.09 12.30
C ARG A 73 -7.57 -19.24 10.85
N GLU A 74 -8.78 -18.80 10.52
CA GLU A 74 -9.24 -18.80 9.14
C GLU A 74 -8.40 -17.82 8.30
N LEU A 75 -8.16 -16.61 8.80
CA LEU A 75 -7.31 -15.61 8.15
C LEU A 75 -5.94 -16.18 7.77
N VAL A 76 -5.21 -16.78 8.72
CA VAL A 76 -3.90 -17.42 8.47
C VAL A 76 -4.01 -18.55 7.46
N THR A 77 -5.05 -19.37 7.56
CA THR A 77 -5.26 -20.49 6.63
C THR A 77 -5.47 -20.00 5.20
N ARG A 78 -6.26 -18.93 5.01
CA ARG A 78 -6.55 -18.33 3.71
C ARG A 78 -5.34 -17.60 3.13
N ALA A 79 -4.60 -16.87 3.96
CA ALA A 79 -3.38 -16.19 3.56
C ALA A 79 -2.31 -17.19 3.09
N ALA A 80 -2.07 -18.26 3.86
CA ALA A 80 -1.14 -19.31 3.49
C ALA A 80 -1.54 -20.02 2.18
N ALA A 81 -2.84 -20.27 1.99
CA ALA A 81 -3.35 -20.88 0.76
C ALA A 81 -3.14 -19.98 -0.48
N LYS A 82 -3.36 -18.66 -0.35
CA LYS A 82 -3.14 -17.69 -1.44
C LYS A 82 -1.67 -17.58 -1.85
N LEU A 83 -0.77 -17.74 -0.90
CA LEU A 83 0.68 -17.74 -1.13
C LEU A 83 1.22 -19.12 -1.54
N HIS A 84 0.35 -20.12 -1.72
CA HIS A 84 0.72 -21.50 -2.03
C HIS A 84 1.75 -22.09 -1.04
N LEU A 85 1.69 -21.67 0.22
CA LEU A 85 2.58 -22.17 1.26
C LEU A 85 2.25 -23.64 1.56
N PRO A 86 3.27 -24.46 1.89
CA PRO A 86 3.06 -25.88 2.14
C PRO A 86 2.06 -26.10 3.28
N ALA A 87 1.16 -27.06 3.09
CA ALA A 87 0.23 -27.48 4.13
C ALA A 87 1.02 -28.02 5.33
N ARG A 88 0.95 -27.31 6.45
CA ARG A 88 1.69 -27.63 7.69
C ARG A 88 0.72 -27.99 8.81
N ASP A 89 1.30 -28.55 9.86
CA ASP A 89 0.67 -28.95 11.11
C ASP A 89 -0.38 -27.91 11.58
N PRO A 90 -1.63 -28.31 11.87
CA PRO A 90 -2.63 -27.45 12.48
C PRO A 90 -2.15 -26.68 13.71
N ALA A 91 -1.19 -27.21 14.48
CA ALA A 91 -0.61 -26.51 15.63
C ALA A 91 0.14 -25.24 15.24
N LEU A 92 0.78 -25.20 14.06
CA LEU A 92 1.46 -24.00 13.56
C LEU A 92 0.44 -22.89 13.26
N LEU A 93 -0.65 -23.21 12.55
CA LEU A 93 -1.70 -22.25 12.24
C LEU A 93 -2.30 -21.64 13.51
N VAL A 94 -2.42 -22.45 14.58
CA VAL A 94 -2.88 -21.99 15.89
C VAL A 94 -1.86 -21.04 16.53
N ARG A 95 -0.55 -21.31 16.45
CA ARG A 95 0.47 -20.41 17.00
C ARG A 95 0.49 -19.05 16.31
N ILE A 96 0.50 -19.02 14.97
CA ILE A 96 0.48 -17.76 14.21
C ILE A 96 -0.82 -16.99 14.52
N ALA A 97 -1.97 -17.66 14.52
CA ALA A 97 -3.25 -17.02 14.88
C ALA A 97 -3.26 -16.49 16.33
N GLY A 98 -2.59 -17.18 17.25
CA GLY A 98 -2.36 -16.73 18.62
C GLY A 98 -1.51 -15.46 18.67
N GLY A 99 -0.40 -15.39 17.91
CA GLY A 99 0.43 -14.20 17.81
C GLY A 99 -0.32 -12.98 17.25
N ILE A 100 -1.23 -13.18 16.30
CA ILE A 100 -2.12 -12.12 15.82
C ILE A 100 -3.05 -11.66 16.94
N ALA A 101 -3.69 -12.59 17.68
CA ALA A 101 -4.58 -12.24 18.78
C ALA A 101 -3.86 -11.50 19.91
N ASP A 102 -2.61 -11.87 20.23
CA ASP A 102 -1.80 -11.18 21.22
C ASP A 102 -1.49 -9.74 20.81
N LEU A 103 -1.15 -9.53 19.53
CA LEU A 103 -0.92 -8.21 18.95
C LEU A 103 -2.19 -7.34 18.99
N GLU A 104 -3.33 -7.89 18.57
CA GLU A 104 -4.63 -7.23 18.63
C GLU A 104 -5.02 -6.85 20.06
N ALA A 105 -4.76 -7.73 21.04
CA ALA A 105 -5.03 -7.48 22.44
C ALA A 105 -4.14 -6.37 23.04
N VAL A 106 -2.89 -6.24 22.58
CA VAL A 106 -2.03 -5.10 22.97
C VAL A 106 -2.56 -3.81 22.36
N LEU A 107 -2.89 -3.81 21.06
CA LEU A 107 -3.46 -2.64 20.39
C LEU A 107 -4.75 -2.15 21.06
N LEU A 108 -5.69 -3.05 21.35
CA LEU A 108 -6.95 -2.70 22.03
C LEU A 108 -6.76 -2.11 23.42
N ARG A 109 -5.76 -2.58 24.17
CA ARG A 109 -5.45 -2.00 25.48
C ARG A 109 -4.85 -0.61 25.35
N ALA A 110 -4.02 -0.38 24.33
CA ALA A 110 -3.43 0.91 24.04
C ALA A 110 -4.46 1.91 23.48
N GLN A 111 -5.40 1.44 22.66
CA GLN A 111 -6.41 2.25 21.98
C GLN A 111 -7.81 1.61 22.11
N PRO A 112 -8.47 1.73 23.28
CA PRO A 112 -9.77 1.08 23.52
C PRO A 112 -10.91 1.59 22.62
N ASN A 113 -10.82 2.83 22.14
CA ASN A 113 -11.83 3.47 21.28
C ASN A 113 -11.41 3.50 19.80
N LEU A 114 -10.53 2.58 19.39
CA LEU A 114 -9.95 2.58 18.05
C LEU A 114 -11.02 2.56 16.95
N ALA A 115 -12.09 1.80 17.14
CA ALA A 115 -13.17 1.70 16.15
C ALA A 115 -13.85 3.06 15.94
N GLU A 116 -14.19 3.76 17.02
CA GLU A 116 -14.78 5.10 16.97
C GLU A 116 -13.81 6.11 16.36
N GLU A 117 -12.53 6.05 16.73
CA GLU A 117 -11.50 6.94 16.19
C GLU A 117 -11.30 6.76 14.68
N LEU A 118 -11.28 5.51 14.20
CA LEU A 118 -11.18 5.22 12.76
C LEU A 118 -12.40 5.72 11.99
N ALA A 119 -13.60 5.56 12.55
CA ALA A 119 -14.81 6.09 11.95
C ALA A 119 -14.75 7.62 11.79
N VAL A 120 -14.24 8.33 12.80
CA VAL A 120 -14.05 9.79 12.75
C VAL A 120 -12.98 10.20 11.74
N ARG A 121 -11.88 9.45 11.62
CA ARG A 121 -10.81 9.70 10.63
C ARG A 121 -11.25 9.46 9.19
N CYS A 122 -12.16 8.51 8.98
CA CYS A 122 -12.63 8.14 7.65
C CYS A 122 -13.39 9.27 6.96
N GLY A 123 -14.25 10.00 7.68
CA GLY A 123 -15.10 11.05 7.13
C GLY A 123 -14.34 12.11 6.33
N PRO A 124 -13.42 12.87 6.95
CA PRO A 124 -12.68 13.93 6.27
C PRO A 124 -11.86 13.43 5.08
N LEU A 125 -11.21 12.27 5.19
CA LEU A 125 -10.42 11.70 4.10
C LEU A 125 -11.32 11.33 2.91
N ARG A 126 -12.49 10.74 3.20
CA ARG A 126 -13.47 10.39 2.18
C ARG A 126 -14.05 11.62 1.49
N GLU A 127 -14.36 12.68 2.24
CA GLU A 127 -14.85 13.95 1.68
C GLU A 127 -13.82 14.58 0.73
N GLN A 128 -12.55 14.62 1.14
CA GLN A 128 -11.46 15.12 0.29
C GLN A 128 -11.29 14.26 -0.97
N TRP A 129 -11.40 12.94 -0.82
CA TRP A 129 -11.36 12.03 -1.95
C TRP A 129 -12.52 12.26 -2.91
N GLU A 130 -13.76 12.32 -2.41
CA GLU A 130 -14.96 12.53 -3.24
C GLU A 130 -14.90 13.86 -4.01
N ALA A 131 -14.24 14.88 -3.47
CA ALA A 131 -14.08 16.18 -4.13
C ALA A 131 -13.17 16.13 -5.38
N ARG A 132 -12.08 15.34 -5.37
CA ARG A 132 -11.01 15.42 -6.39
C ARG A 132 -10.51 14.07 -6.92
N GLY A 133 -10.57 13.01 -6.12
CA GLY A 133 -10.08 11.66 -6.42
C GLY A 133 -10.61 11.07 -7.74
N PRO A 134 -11.92 11.12 -8.03
CA PRO A 134 -12.45 10.68 -9.32
C PRO A 134 -11.86 11.44 -10.52
N GLY A 135 -11.57 12.73 -10.36
CA GLY A 135 -10.86 13.52 -11.37
C GLY A 135 -9.44 13.02 -11.58
N MET A 136 -8.71 12.77 -10.49
CA MET A 136 -7.35 12.23 -10.56
C MET A 136 -7.29 10.89 -11.30
N LEU A 137 -8.17 9.93 -10.97
CA LEU A 137 -8.15 8.62 -11.63
C LEU A 137 -8.46 8.72 -13.13
N ARG A 138 -9.31 9.67 -13.54
CA ARG A 138 -9.55 9.93 -14.98
C ARG A 138 -8.30 10.49 -15.66
N GLU A 139 -7.62 11.44 -15.02
CA GLU A 139 -6.39 12.01 -15.56
C GLU A 139 -5.25 11.00 -15.62
N ILE A 140 -5.13 10.11 -14.63
CA ILE A 140 -4.17 8.98 -14.67
C ILE A 140 -4.51 8.07 -15.86
N ALA A 141 -5.78 7.68 -16.03
CA ALA A 141 -6.20 6.84 -17.16
C ALA A 141 -5.93 7.50 -18.52
N ARG A 142 -6.09 8.84 -18.62
CA ARG A 142 -5.85 9.62 -19.84
C ARG A 142 -4.36 9.72 -20.17
N SER A 143 -3.51 9.91 -19.17
CA SER A 143 -2.08 10.13 -19.34
C SER A 143 -1.26 8.82 -19.41
N THR A 144 -1.87 7.69 -19.07
CA THR A 144 -1.29 6.35 -19.16
C THR A 144 -2.11 5.48 -20.13
N GLU A 145 -2.99 4.62 -19.62
CA GLU A 145 -4.01 3.90 -20.35
C GLU A 145 -5.22 3.59 -19.45
N GLU A 146 -6.40 3.44 -20.04
CA GLU A 146 -7.64 3.26 -19.27
C GLU A 146 -7.62 2.02 -18.37
N THR A 147 -6.98 0.96 -18.82
CA THR A 147 -6.91 -0.34 -18.13
C THR A 147 -5.99 -0.35 -16.92
N VAL A 148 -5.24 0.73 -16.65
CA VAL A 148 -4.43 0.85 -15.42
C VAL A 148 -5.34 1.01 -14.20
N ILE A 149 -6.48 1.67 -14.36
CA ILE A 149 -7.40 1.93 -13.26
C ILE A 149 -8.36 0.74 -13.09
N PRO A 150 -8.46 0.14 -11.89
CA PRO A 150 -9.40 -0.94 -11.63
C PRO A 150 -10.85 -0.45 -11.74
N VAL A 151 -11.77 -1.36 -12.08
CA VAL A 151 -13.21 -1.07 -12.13
C VAL A 151 -13.81 -1.00 -10.72
N ALA A 152 -13.29 -1.79 -9.78
CA ALA A 152 -13.71 -1.79 -8.39
C ALA A 152 -12.50 -1.92 -7.46
N ALA A 153 -12.55 -1.23 -6.32
CA ALA A 153 -11.53 -1.30 -5.30
C ALA A 153 -12.09 -1.12 -3.89
N GLU A 154 -11.34 -1.57 -2.90
CA GLU A 154 -11.66 -1.37 -1.49
C GLU A 154 -10.52 -0.65 -0.77
N ILE A 155 -10.86 0.33 0.06
CA ILE A 155 -9.95 1.01 0.95
C ILE A 155 -10.23 0.51 2.37
N VAL A 156 -9.22 -0.11 2.98
CA VAL A 156 -9.22 -0.48 4.40
C VAL A 156 -8.40 0.56 5.15
N LEU A 157 -9.12 1.43 5.85
CA LEU A 157 -8.53 2.45 6.71
C LEU A 157 -8.04 1.81 8.00
N VAL A 158 -6.79 2.11 8.36
CA VAL A 158 -6.12 1.64 9.56
C VAL A 158 -5.61 2.81 10.40
N ALA A 159 -5.32 2.58 11.68
CA ALA A 159 -4.74 3.62 12.52
C ALA A 159 -3.33 3.97 12.02
N PRO A 160 -2.90 5.23 12.14
CA PRO A 160 -1.56 5.61 11.77
C PRO A 160 -0.55 4.94 12.70
N TYR A 161 0.32 4.10 12.12
CA TYR A 161 1.51 3.60 12.78
C TYR A 161 2.73 4.38 12.32
N ALA A 162 2.88 4.58 11.01
CA ALA A 162 4.01 5.27 10.39
C ALA A 162 3.73 6.74 10.02
N GLY A 163 2.53 7.25 10.35
CA GLY A 163 2.19 8.67 10.21
C GLY A 163 1.78 9.09 8.80
N GLY A 164 1.16 8.20 8.03
CA GLY A 164 0.71 8.44 6.66
C GLY A 164 1.16 7.38 5.67
N ASN A 165 1.32 6.13 6.09
CA ASN A 165 1.73 5.04 5.20
C ASN A 165 0.53 4.36 4.51
N GLY A 166 0.79 3.57 3.48
CA GLY A 166 -0.22 2.76 2.80
C GLY A 166 0.39 1.69 1.90
N VAL A 167 -0.41 0.69 1.56
CA VAL A 167 0.02 -0.45 0.75
C VAL A 167 -1.09 -0.81 -0.24
N ALA A 168 -0.72 -1.01 -1.50
CA ALA A 168 -1.60 -1.53 -2.53
C ALA A 168 -1.50 -3.06 -2.58
N HIS A 169 -2.64 -3.74 -2.53
CA HIS A 169 -2.79 -5.19 -2.57
C HIS A 169 -3.52 -5.58 -3.86
N ALA A 170 -2.78 -5.62 -4.97
CA ALA A 170 -3.32 -5.84 -6.32
C ALA A 170 -4.20 -7.10 -6.40
N GLY A 171 -3.72 -8.24 -5.87
CA GLY A 171 -4.47 -9.50 -5.91
C GLY A 171 -5.77 -9.54 -5.08
N GLN A 172 -6.09 -8.47 -4.34
CA GLN A 172 -7.36 -8.29 -3.62
C GLN A 172 -8.13 -7.03 -4.08
N ASN A 173 -7.62 -6.28 -5.06
CA ASN A 173 -8.12 -4.96 -5.43
C ASN A 173 -8.34 -4.06 -4.19
N ARG A 174 -7.37 -4.06 -3.27
CA ARG A 174 -7.50 -3.41 -1.97
C ARG A 174 -6.32 -2.49 -1.69
N VAL A 175 -6.57 -1.37 -1.05
CA VAL A 175 -5.55 -0.51 -0.45
C VAL A 175 -5.70 -0.54 1.06
N THR A 176 -4.61 -0.78 1.77
CA THR A 176 -4.50 -0.45 3.20
C THR A 176 -3.97 0.97 3.33
N PHE A 177 -4.65 1.83 4.08
CA PHE A 177 -4.35 3.26 4.13
C PHE A 177 -4.40 3.78 5.56
N GLU A 178 -3.35 4.44 6.04
CA GLU A 178 -3.37 5.07 7.36
C GLU A 178 -4.28 6.32 7.38
N GLY A 179 -5.24 6.33 8.30
CA GLY A 179 -6.15 7.46 8.51
C GLY A 179 -5.52 8.56 9.35
N VAL A 180 -4.71 9.42 8.73
CA VAL A 180 -4.17 10.63 9.35
C VAL A 180 -5.19 11.77 9.36
N LEU A 181 -5.19 12.59 10.41
CA LEU A 181 -6.12 13.73 10.54
C LEU A 181 -5.65 14.99 9.80
N PHE A 182 -4.38 15.03 9.43
CA PHE A 182 -3.75 16.12 8.70
C PHE A 182 -2.80 15.54 7.66
N HIS A 183 -2.51 16.31 6.61
CA HIS A 183 -1.52 15.93 5.61
C HIS A 183 -0.12 15.97 6.23
N PRO A 184 0.59 14.83 6.33
CA PRO A 184 1.95 14.81 6.88
C PRO A 184 2.89 15.69 6.07
N LEU A 185 2.67 15.70 4.75
CA LEU A 185 3.35 16.58 3.80
C LEU A 185 2.28 17.38 3.03
N PRO A 186 2.11 18.68 3.32
CA PRO A 186 1.11 19.50 2.65
C PRO A 186 1.26 19.57 1.12
N ALA A 187 2.48 19.44 0.60
CA ALA A 187 2.76 19.39 -0.83
C ALA A 187 2.35 18.06 -1.49
N LEU A 188 2.13 17.01 -0.69
CA LEU A 188 1.67 15.69 -1.13
C LEU A 188 0.44 15.27 -0.31
N PRO A 189 -0.74 15.88 -0.56
CA PRO A 189 -1.95 15.57 0.18
C PRO A 189 -2.34 14.10 0.08
N GLU A 190 -3.04 13.63 1.11
CA GLU A 190 -3.48 12.24 1.24
C GLU A 190 -4.32 11.71 0.06
N PRO A 191 -5.22 12.50 -0.56
CA PRO A 191 -5.89 12.07 -1.79
C PRO A 191 -4.93 11.73 -2.93
N VAL A 192 -3.77 12.39 -3.02
CA VAL A 192 -2.75 12.11 -4.04
C VAL A 192 -2.11 10.75 -3.79
N ARG A 193 -1.71 10.48 -2.55
CA ARG A 193 -1.17 9.19 -2.13
C ARG A 193 -2.18 8.06 -2.35
N LEU A 194 -3.45 8.31 -2.06
CA LEU A 194 -4.52 7.34 -2.29
C LEU A 194 -4.73 7.05 -3.79
N ALA A 195 -4.73 8.08 -4.64
CA ALA A 195 -4.83 7.89 -6.10
C ALA A 195 -3.63 7.09 -6.63
N TRP A 196 -2.42 7.40 -6.15
CA TRP A 196 -1.21 6.66 -6.48
C TRP A 196 -1.33 5.18 -6.09
N LEU A 197 -1.78 4.86 -4.87
CA LEU A 197 -1.98 3.47 -4.42
C LEU A 197 -3.06 2.74 -5.22
N LEU A 198 -4.20 3.38 -5.49
CA LEU A 198 -5.28 2.79 -6.28
C LEU A 198 -4.85 2.48 -7.72
N SER A 199 -3.97 3.30 -8.28
CA SER A 199 -3.49 3.11 -9.65
C SER A 199 -2.56 1.90 -9.81
N GLN A 200 -2.10 1.30 -8.71
CA GLN A 200 -1.25 0.11 -8.71
C GLN A 200 -2.05 -1.20 -8.72
N LEU A 201 -3.37 -1.16 -8.49
CA LEU A 201 -4.16 -2.37 -8.20
C LEU A 201 -4.28 -3.34 -9.38
N ASN A 202 -4.07 -2.87 -10.61
CA ASN A 202 -4.06 -3.75 -11.79
C ASN A 202 -2.64 -4.20 -12.19
N ALA A 203 -1.60 -3.90 -11.41
CA ALA A 203 -0.20 -4.18 -11.76
C ALA A 203 0.10 -5.68 -11.96
N ASP A 204 -0.71 -6.56 -11.37
CA ASP A 204 -0.57 -8.02 -11.45
C ASP A 204 -1.28 -8.64 -12.66
N LEU A 205 -2.01 -7.86 -13.47
CA LEU A 205 -2.61 -8.37 -14.69
C LEU A 205 -1.50 -8.82 -15.68
N PRO A 206 -1.69 -9.95 -16.40
CA PRO A 206 -0.66 -10.51 -17.27
C PRO A 206 -0.05 -9.51 -18.26
N ARG A 207 -0.88 -8.60 -18.81
CA ARG A 207 -0.43 -7.56 -19.75
C ARG A 207 0.65 -6.63 -19.19
N TYR A 208 0.75 -6.46 -17.87
CA TYR A 208 1.78 -5.64 -17.21
C TYR A 208 2.85 -6.51 -16.59
N ALA A 209 2.46 -7.58 -15.89
CA ALA A 209 3.37 -8.43 -15.15
C ALA A 209 4.32 -9.23 -16.05
N ASP A 210 3.87 -9.70 -17.22
CA ASP A 210 4.65 -10.58 -18.09
C ASP A 210 5.88 -9.90 -18.74
N LEU A 211 5.91 -8.56 -18.76
CA LEU A 211 7.02 -7.78 -19.31
C LEU A 211 8.09 -7.41 -18.28
N LEU A 212 7.86 -7.73 -17.00
CA LEU A 212 8.76 -7.41 -15.90
C LEU A 212 9.39 -8.69 -15.31
N PRO A 213 10.62 -8.62 -14.79
CA PRO A 213 11.20 -9.74 -14.06
C PRO A 213 10.30 -10.16 -12.89
N ALA A 214 10.20 -11.48 -12.68
CA ALA A 214 9.42 -12.04 -11.57
C ALA A 214 9.83 -11.41 -10.23
N GLY A 215 8.85 -11.00 -9.44
CA GLY A 215 9.05 -10.36 -8.14
C GLY A 215 9.31 -8.84 -8.17
N ARG A 216 9.64 -8.23 -9.32
CA ARG A 216 9.85 -6.78 -9.42
C ARG A 216 8.62 -5.99 -9.90
N GLY A 217 7.61 -6.71 -10.39
CA GLY A 217 6.41 -6.12 -11.00
C GLY A 217 5.76 -5.01 -10.16
N PRO A 218 5.33 -5.30 -8.92
CA PRO A 218 4.63 -4.35 -8.08
C PRO A 218 5.43 -3.07 -7.79
N ASP A 219 6.69 -3.19 -7.37
CA ASP A 219 7.53 -2.04 -7.01
C ASP A 219 7.84 -1.16 -8.22
N ARG A 220 8.12 -1.78 -9.38
CA ARG A 220 8.34 -1.04 -10.63
C ARG A 220 7.11 -0.33 -11.11
N PHE A 221 5.95 -0.97 -10.98
CA PHE A 221 4.69 -0.35 -11.33
C PHE A 221 4.37 0.82 -10.39
N ALA A 222 4.59 0.66 -9.09
CA ALA A 222 4.43 1.73 -8.10
C ALA A 222 5.28 2.96 -8.43
N VAL A 223 6.55 2.75 -8.81
CA VAL A 223 7.44 3.82 -9.26
C VAL A 223 6.95 4.45 -10.57
N ALA A 224 6.52 3.66 -11.55
CA ALA A 224 6.01 4.17 -12.82
C ALA A 224 4.74 5.03 -12.66
N MET A 225 3.91 4.72 -11.67
CA MET A 225 2.66 5.44 -11.41
C MET A 225 2.84 6.78 -10.66
N LEU A 226 4.02 7.08 -10.13
CA LEU A 226 4.28 8.33 -9.41
C LEU A 226 4.03 9.58 -10.26
N ALA A 227 4.73 9.70 -11.39
CA ALA A 227 4.65 10.89 -12.23
C ALA A 227 3.23 11.09 -12.82
N PRO A 228 2.54 10.05 -13.33
CA PRO A 228 1.12 10.17 -13.69
C PRO A 228 0.22 10.64 -12.54
N ALA A 229 0.43 10.12 -11.32
CA ALA A 229 -0.37 10.51 -10.16
C ALA A 229 -0.14 11.98 -9.76
N LEU A 230 1.10 12.47 -9.81
CA LEU A 230 1.43 13.88 -9.57
C LEU A 230 0.89 14.79 -10.68
N ALA A 231 1.01 14.38 -11.95
CA ALA A 231 0.44 15.11 -13.08
C ALA A 231 -1.09 15.23 -12.95
N ALA A 232 -1.76 14.13 -12.60
CA ALA A 232 -3.19 14.13 -12.33
C ALA A 232 -3.56 15.01 -11.12
N ALA A 233 -2.73 15.03 -10.07
CA ALA A 233 -2.92 15.89 -8.92
C ALA A 233 -2.84 17.38 -9.29
N GLN A 234 -1.92 17.74 -10.20
CA GLN A 234 -1.79 19.09 -10.71
C GLN A 234 -3.04 19.53 -11.49
N GLU A 235 -3.57 18.67 -12.36
CA GLU A 235 -4.80 18.96 -13.12
C GLU A 235 -6.03 19.19 -12.24
N VAL A 236 -6.07 18.60 -11.04
CA VAL A 236 -7.14 18.81 -10.06
C VAL A 236 -6.77 19.79 -8.94
N GLU A 237 -5.66 20.53 -9.12
CA GLU A 237 -5.18 21.59 -8.21
C GLU A 237 -4.85 21.10 -6.78
N LEU A 238 -4.38 19.85 -6.63
CA LEU A 238 -4.00 19.28 -5.33
C LEU A 238 -2.50 19.35 -5.04
N ALA A 239 -1.65 19.24 -6.06
CA ALA A 239 -0.20 19.25 -5.91
C ALA A 239 0.47 19.80 -7.18
N VAL A 240 1.79 20.02 -7.12
CA VAL A 240 2.59 20.37 -8.30
C VAL A 240 3.22 19.10 -8.86
N CYS A 241 3.32 19.00 -10.19
CA CYS A 241 4.05 17.94 -10.86
C CYS A 241 5.36 18.50 -11.41
N ASP A 242 6.41 18.37 -10.61
CA ASP A 242 7.78 18.69 -10.99
C ASP A 242 8.74 17.64 -10.42
N GLU A 243 10.01 17.72 -10.84
CA GLU A 243 11.07 16.81 -10.38
C GLU A 243 11.23 16.84 -8.85
N ALA A 244 11.09 18.02 -8.23
CA ALA A 244 11.21 18.19 -6.79
C ALA A 244 10.08 17.49 -6.02
N SER A 245 8.84 17.60 -6.50
CA SER A 245 7.68 16.93 -5.91
C SER A 245 7.77 15.41 -6.09
N LEU A 246 8.30 14.95 -7.22
CA LEU A 246 8.58 13.53 -7.45
C LEU A 246 9.65 13.00 -6.50
N ALA A 247 10.76 13.71 -6.33
CA ALA A 247 11.80 13.35 -5.37
C ALA A 247 11.27 13.34 -3.92
N SER A 248 10.44 14.33 -3.57
CA SER A 248 9.78 14.37 -2.25
C SER A 248 8.85 13.18 -2.04
N ALA A 249 8.11 12.75 -3.06
CA ALA A 249 7.24 11.58 -2.98
C ALA A 249 8.03 10.28 -2.83
N PHE A 250 9.18 10.18 -3.50
CA PHE A 250 10.11 9.05 -3.33
C PHE A 250 10.53 8.87 -1.87
N GLU A 251 11.01 9.95 -1.25
CA GLU A 251 11.43 9.95 0.16
C GLU A 251 10.24 9.67 1.09
N ALA A 252 9.16 10.43 0.92
CA ALA A 252 8.00 10.40 1.80
C ALA A 252 7.28 9.04 1.83
N TRP A 253 7.21 8.37 0.68
CA TRP A 253 6.48 7.11 0.55
C TRP A 253 7.41 5.89 0.59
N GLY A 254 8.67 6.09 0.97
CA GLY A 254 9.65 5.02 1.16
C GLY A 254 9.96 4.24 -0.12
N LEU A 255 9.91 4.92 -1.27
CA LEU A 255 10.15 4.29 -2.56
C LEU A 255 11.64 4.23 -2.85
N GLY A 256 12.05 3.10 -3.40
CA GLY A 256 13.38 2.97 -3.98
C GLY A 256 14.53 2.77 -3.00
N THR A 257 14.27 2.15 -1.84
CA THR A 257 15.34 1.71 -0.92
C THR A 257 16.40 0.84 -1.60
N GLU A 258 16.01 0.06 -2.61
CA GLU A 258 16.91 -0.76 -3.44
C GLU A 258 17.29 -0.11 -4.78
N LEU A 259 16.91 1.14 -5.02
CA LEU A 259 17.13 1.82 -6.29
C LEU A 259 18.35 2.75 -6.27
N PRO A 260 18.91 3.09 -7.45
CA PRO A 260 19.94 4.10 -7.54
C PRO A 260 19.53 5.43 -6.90
N ASN A 261 20.47 6.15 -6.28
CA ASN A 261 20.19 7.44 -5.63
C ASN A 261 19.65 8.51 -6.60
N ASP A 262 19.93 8.38 -7.90
CA ASP A 262 19.43 9.23 -8.98
C ASP A 262 18.12 8.72 -9.59
N ALA A 263 17.45 7.75 -8.96
CA ALA A 263 16.17 7.22 -9.43
C ALA A 263 15.08 8.29 -9.65
N PRO A 264 14.90 9.30 -8.77
CA PRO A 264 13.93 10.37 -9.03
C PRO A 264 14.18 11.11 -10.34
N GLU A 265 15.42 11.51 -10.61
CA GLU A 265 15.83 12.19 -11.85
C GLU A 265 15.59 11.29 -13.07
N ARG A 266 15.95 10.00 -12.98
CA ARG A 266 15.71 9.02 -14.05
C ARG A 266 14.23 8.84 -14.37
N VAL A 267 13.38 8.76 -13.35
CA VAL A 267 11.93 8.62 -13.51
C VAL A 267 11.34 9.88 -14.11
N TRP A 268 11.79 11.07 -13.67
CA TRP A 268 11.35 12.34 -14.25
C TRP A 268 11.70 12.44 -15.74
N ASN A 269 12.95 12.10 -16.09
CA ASN A 269 13.39 12.08 -17.48
C ASN A 269 12.60 11.07 -18.33
N TRP A 270 12.37 9.86 -17.81
CA TRP A 270 11.54 8.85 -18.46
C TRP A 270 10.10 9.34 -18.69
N TRP A 271 9.51 10.01 -17.70
CA TRP A 271 8.15 10.55 -17.81
C TRP A 271 8.05 11.62 -18.90
N ASN A 272 9.02 12.53 -18.99
CA ASN A 272 9.04 13.54 -20.05
C ASN A 272 9.16 12.91 -21.45
N VAL A 273 10.00 11.87 -21.59
CA VAL A 273 10.10 11.12 -22.85
C VAL A 273 8.78 10.43 -23.20
N TRP A 274 8.07 9.88 -22.21
CA TRP A 274 6.74 9.29 -22.40
C TRP A 274 5.72 10.31 -22.92
N LEU A 275 5.71 11.52 -22.34
CA LEU A 275 4.80 12.59 -22.77
C LEU A 275 5.06 13.02 -24.22
N ASP A 276 6.32 13.07 -24.64
CA ASP A 276 6.69 13.45 -26.00
C ASP A 276 6.42 12.33 -27.02
N GLN A 277 6.63 11.07 -26.64
CA GLN A 277 6.57 9.90 -27.52
C GLN A 277 5.89 8.70 -26.83
N PRO A 278 4.55 8.73 -26.70
CA PRO A 278 3.84 7.66 -26.01
C PRO A 278 3.91 6.34 -26.78
N ALA A 279 4.34 5.29 -26.07
CA ALA A 279 4.24 3.90 -26.50
C ALA A 279 2.99 3.26 -25.86
N THR A 280 2.95 1.93 -25.76
CA THR A 280 2.00 1.28 -24.84
C THR A 280 2.53 1.38 -23.40
N TRP A 281 1.64 1.53 -22.42
CA TRP A 281 2.05 1.66 -21.02
C TRP A 281 2.93 0.49 -20.52
N PRO A 282 2.60 -0.79 -20.81
CA PRO A 282 3.46 -1.91 -20.39
C PRO A 282 4.89 -1.83 -20.93
N VAL A 283 5.06 -1.35 -22.17
CA VAL A 283 6.39 -1.14 -22.77
C VAL A 283 7.14 0.00 -22.09
N ALA A 284 6.44 1.09 -21.76
CA ALA A 284 7.04 2.22 -21.03
C ALA A 284 7.52 1.80 -19.63
N VAL A 285 6.72 1.03 -18.88
CA VAL A 285 7.10 0.49 -17.56
C VAL A 285 8.28 -0.46 -17.68
N ALA A 286 8.30 -1.35 -18.67
CA ALA A 286 9.45 -2.24 -18.91
C ALA A 286 10.72 -1.49 -19.33
N ALA A 287 10.59 -0.35 -20.00
CA ALA A 287 11.73 0.53 -20.29
C ALA A 287 12.24 1.22 -19.02
N LEU A 288 11.34 1.65 -18.13
CA LEU A 288 11.69 2.23 -16.84
C LEU A 288 12.44 1.23 -15.94
N ASP A 289 12.00 -0.03 -15.89
CA ASP A 289 12.70 -1.08 -15.12
C ASP A 289 14.16 -1.20 -15.54
N ARG A 290 14.45 -1.17 -16.85
CA ARG A 290 15.84 -1.22 -17.37
C ARG A 290 16.63 0.03 -17.04
N LEU A 291 16.00 1.19 -17.01
CA LEU A 291 16.65 2.46 -16.67
C LEU A 291 17.04 2.51 -15.19
N LEU A 292 16.28 1.83 -14.33
CA LEU A 292 16.46 1.78 -12.88
C LEU A 292 17.18 0.52 -12.39
N ALA A 293 17.63 -0.35 -13.29
CA ALA A 293 18.44 -1.53 -12.98
C ALA A 293 19.93 -1.17 -12.88
#